data_AF-A0A5C7ZXP3-F1
#
_entry.id   AF-A0A5C7ZXP3-F1
#
_cell.length_a   1.000
_cell.length_b   1.000
_cell.length_c   1.000
_cell.angle_alpha   90.00
_cell.angle_beta   90.00
_cell.angle_gamma   90.00
#
_symmetry.space_group_name_H-M   'P 1'
#
loop_
_entity.id
_entity.type
_entity.pdbx_description
1 polymer ?
#
loop_
_entity_poly.entity_id
_entity_poly.type
_entity_poly.pdbx_seq_one_letter_code
_entity_poly.pdbx_strand_id
1 'polypeptide(L)'
;MTDADLVRRLRTLYRTVRMLETELRHGHLDGGLITDIDQQMEQGVGSEPRCTGLRMAVDAMRESTMTPRPELFGDTIRACTRLMDQIDDILSRL
;
A
#
# COMPACT_ATOMS: atom_id res chain seq x y z
N MET A 1 -13.52 11.28 9.20
CA MET A 1 -13.91 10.66 7.91
C MET A 1 -15.06 9.70 8.18
N THR A 2 -16.06 9.60 7.30
CA THR A 2 -17.15 8.61 7.49
C THR A 2 -16.66 7.20 7.14
N ASP A 3 -17.37 6.17 7.61
CA ASP A 3 -17.01 4.78 7.33
C ASP A 3 -17.11 4.48 5.83
N ALA A 4 -18.13 5.00 5.16
CA ALA A 4 -18.30 4.88 3.70
C ALA A 4 -17.12 5.53 2.94
N ASP A 5 -16.67 6.70 3.37
CA ASP A 5 -15.50 7.37 2.77
C ASP A 5 -14.21 6.57 3.00
N LEU A 6 -14.03 6.06 4.21
CA LEU A 6 -12.86 5.25 4.56
C LEU A 6 -12.82 3.95 3.76
N VAL A 7 -13.94 3.22 3.68
CA VAL A 7 -14.06 2.00 2.87
C VAL A 7 -13.71 2.29 1.41
N ARG A 8 -14.21 3.39 0.85
CA ARG A 8 -13.90 3.78 -0.53
C ARG A 8 -12.40 4.02 -0.73
N ARG A 9 -11.77 4.76 0.19
CA ARG A 9 -10.34 5.08 0.12
C ARG A 9 -9.46 3.84 0.30
N LEU A 10 -9.78 2.98 1.27
CA LEU A 10 -9.07 1.71 1.50
C LEU A 10 -9.18 0.78 0.30
N ARG A 11 -10.35 0.69 -0.35
CA ARG A 11 -10.50 -0.09 -1.59
C ARG A 11 -9.69 0.46 -2.76
N THR A 12 -9.56 1.78 -2.87
CA THR A 12 -8.69 2.39 -3.88
C THR A 12 -7.23 2.04 -3.58
N LEU A 13 -6.79 2.22 -2.33
CA LEU A 13 -5.43 1.91 -1.91
C LEU A 13 -5.08 0.44 -2.17
N TYR A 14 -5.97 -0.48 -1.78
CA TYR A 14 -5.81 -1.91 -2.06
C TYR A 14 -5.55 -2.19 -3.54
N ARG A 15 -6.34 -1.58 -4.44
CA ARG A 15 -6.17 -1.78 -5.89
C ARG A 15 -4.84 -1.25 -6.40
N THR A 16 -4.40 -0.08 -5.93
CA THR A 16 -3.11 0.50 -6.31
C THR A 16 -1.95 -0.39 -5.83
N VAL A 17 -1.99 -0.87 -4.59
CA VAL A 17 -0.98 -1.79 -4.04
C VAL A 17 -0.96 -3.12 -4.80
N ARG A 18 -2.13 -3.68 -5.13
CA ARG A 18 -2.23 -4.90 -5.95
C ARG A 18 -1.65 -4.71 -7.35
N MET A 19 -1.85 -3.53 -7.94
CA MET A 19 -1.27 -3.22 -9.25
C MET A 19 0.26 -3.17 -9.15
N LEU A 20 0.80 -2.51 -8.11
CA LEU A 20 2.25 -2.48 -7.87
C LEU A 20 2.83 -3.89 -7.65
N GLU A 21 2.16 -4.72 -6.85
CA GLU A 21 2.56 -6.12 -6.67
C GLU A 21 2.57 -6.90 -7.99
N THR A 22 1.58 -6.64 -8.86
CA THR A 22 1.50 -7.27 -10.18
C THR A 22 2.67 -6.86 -11.06
N GLU A 23 3.01 -5.57 -11.12
CA GLU A 23 4.17 -5.07 -11.87
C GLU A 23 5.48 -5.69 -11.34
N LEU A 24 5.66 -5.74 -10.03
CA LEU A 24 6.84 -6.34 -9.39
C LEU A 24 7.00 -7.81 -9.72
N ARG A 25 5.89 -8.57 -9.78
CA ARG A 25 5.90 -9.98 -10.21
C ARG A 25 6.34 -10.16 -11.66
N HIS A 26 6.17 -9.14 -12.50
CA HIS A 26 6.69 -9.09 -13.87
C HIS A 26 8.10 -8.49 -13.96
N GLY A 27 8.74 -8.19 -12.82
CA GLY A 27 10.09 -7.62 -12.76
C GLY A 27 10.14 -6.12 -13.04
N HIS A 28 9.01 -5.43 -12.95
CA HIS A 28 8.89 -4.00 -13.20
C HIS A 28 8.55 -3.24 -11.91
N LEU A 29 9.29 -2.16 -11.64
CA LEU A 29 9.03 -1.25 -10.53
C LEU A 29 8.41 0.03 -11.07
N ASP A 30 7.11 0.19 -10.88
CA ASP A 30 6.38 1.40 -11.29
C ASP A 30 6.41 2.47 -10.19
N GLY A 31 7.25 3.50 -10.38
CA GLY A 31 7.35 4.64 -9.46
C GLY A 31 6.10 5.52 -9.42
N GLY A 32 5.27 5.49 -10.45
CA GLY A 32 3.98 6.18 -10.47
C GLY A 32 3.03 5.58 -9.45
N LEU A 33 2.95 4.24 -9.39
CA LEU A 33 2.12 3.54 -8.39
C LEU A 33 2.57 3.79 -6.95
N ILE A 34 3.89 3.91 -6.71
CA ILE A 34 4.41 4.28 -5.39
C ILE A 34 3.95 5.69 -5.01
N THR A 35 4.07 6.63 -5.95
CA THR A 35 3.63 8.02 -5.75
C THR A 35 2.13 8.10 -5.47
N ASP A 36 1.31 7.31 -6.19
CA ASP A 36 -0.13 7.24 -5.98
C ASP A 36 -0.50 6.68 -4.60
N ILE A 37 0.26 5.68 -4.11
CA ILE A 37 0.09 5.14 -2.76
C ILE A 37 0.38 6.21 -1.72
N ASP A 38 1.50 6.93 -1.87
CA ASP A 38 1.88 8.02 -0.96
C ASP A 38 0.83 9.12 -0.93
N GLN A 39 0.36 9.54 -2.10
CA GLN A 39 -0.66 10.57 -2.22
C GLN A 39 -1.98 10.14 -1.53
N GLN A 40 -2.38 8.88 -1.66
CA GLN A 40 -3.57 8.36 -0.97
C GLN A 40 -3.41 8.34 0.55
N MET A 41 -2.20 8.08 1.04
CA MET A 41 -1.87 8.18 2.47
C MET A 41 -1.96 9.62 2.96
N GLU A 42 -1.40 10.58 2.23
CA GLU A 42 -1.45 12.00 2.58
C GLU A 42 -2.87 12.58 2.53
N GLN A 43 -3.70 12.12 1.59
CA GLN A 43 -5.04 12.65 1.37
C GLN A 43 -6.09 12.20 2.37
N GLY A 44 -5.74 11.42 3.39
CA GLY A 44 -6.64 11.13 4.52
C GLY A 44 -6.55 9.73 5.12
N VAL A 45 -5.90 8.77 4.45
CA VAL A 45 -5.71 7.43 5.04
C VAL A 45 -4.67 7.48 6.16
N GLY A 46 -3.57 8.22 5.97
CA GLY A 46 -2.50 8.36 6.96
C GLY A 46 -2.85 9.20 8.18
N SER A 47 -3.92 10.00 8.14
CA SER A 47 -4.40 10.78 9.29
C SER A 47 -5.56 10.12 10.04
N GLU A 48 -6.11 9.02 9.52
CA GLU A 48 -7.19 8.27 10.15
C GLU A 48 -6.65 7.36 11.27
N PRO A 49 -7.12 7.51 12.53
CA PRO A 49 -6.62 6.71 13.66
C PRO A 49 -6.69 5.20 13.44
N ARG A 50 -7.77 4.71 12.80
CA ARG A 50 -7.98 3.29 12.45
C ARG A 50 -6.94 2.74 11.47
N CYS A 51 -6.27 3.62 10.72
CA CYS A 51 -5.29 3.28 9.69
C CYS A 51 -3.84 3.50 10.15
N THR A 52 -3.59 3.73 11.45
CA THR A 52 -2.25 4.06 11.96
C THR A 52 -1.19 3.01 11.58
N GLY A 53 -1.56 1.73 11.56
CA GLY A 53 -0.68 0.64 11.13
C GLY A 53 -0.31 0.66 9.64
N LEU A 54 -1.17 1.21 8.78
CA LEU A 54 -0.93 1.25 7.32
C LEU A 54 0.25 2.13 6.95
N ARG A 55 0.51 3.21 7.71
CA ARG A 55 1.66 4.08 7.44
C ARG A 55 2.98 3.34 7.60
N MET A 56 3.13 2.55 8.66
CA MET A 56 4.33 1.74 8.86
C MET A 56 4.51 0.70 7.74
N ALA A 57 3.42 0.10 7.26
CA ALA A 57 3.48 -0.84 6.15
C ALA A 57 3.84 -0.17 4.81
N VAL A 58 3.33 1.03 4.55
CA VAL A 58 3.70 1.85 3.38
C VAL A 58 5.16 2.27 3.45
N ASP A 59 5.64 2.73 4.61
CA ASP A 59 7.06 3.11 4.78
C ASP A 59 8.00 1.93 4.54
N ALA A 60 7.67 0.74 5.07
CA ALA A 60 8.45 -0.47 4.84
C ALA A 60 8.44 -0.90 3.35
N MET A 61 7.29 -0.77 2.69
CA MET A 61 7.20 -0.99 1.24
C MET A 61 8.10 0.00 0.49
N ARG A 62 8.04 1.31 0.79
CA ARG A 62 8.89 2.33 0.16
C ARG A 62 10.37 2.04 0.37
N GLU A 63 10.78 1.73 1.59
CA GLU A 63 12.18 1.41 1.90
C GLU A 63 12.69 0.24 1.04
N SER A 64 11.87 -0.80 0.84
CA SER A 64 12.23 -1.94 -0.02
C SER A 64 12.38 -1.57 -1.51
N THR A 65 11.77 -0.46 -1.96
CA THR A 65 11.87 0.02 -3.36
C THR A 65 13.08 0.93 -3.61
N MET A 66 13.68 1.52 -2.57
CA MET A 66 14.78 2.48 -2.70
C MET A 66 16.12 1.84 -3.10
N THR A 67 16.24 0.51 -2.99
CA THR A 67 17.40 -0.23 -3.47
C THR A 67 16.96 -1.26 -4.52
N PRO A 68 16.79 -0.85 -5.80
CA PRO A 68 16.34 -1.76 -6.84
C PRO A 68 17.47 -2.73 -7.19
N ARG A 69 17.54 -3.84 -6.47
CA ARG A 69 18.24 -5.04 -6.90
C ARG A 69 17.18 -6.05 -7.34
N PRO A 70 17.36 -6.79 -8.45
CA PRO A 70 16.40 -7.81 -8.88
C PRO A 70 16.05 -8.81 -7.77
N GLU A 71 17.00 -9.06 -6.87
CA GLU A 71 16.87 -9.94 -5.70
C GLU A 71 15.90 -9.38 -4.63
N LEU A 72 15.66 -8.07 -4.61
CA LEU A 72 14.85 -7.36 -3.61
C LEU A 72 13.37 -7.21 -4.00
N PHE A 73 12.98 -7.53 -5.25
CA PHE A 73 11.57 -7.56 -5.64
C PHE A 73 10.75 -8.54 -4.79
N GLY A 74 11.37 -9.61 -4.31
CA GLY A 74 10.72 -10.55 -3.38
C GLY A 74 10.32 -9.89 -2.06
N ASP A 75 11.13 -8.96 -1.53
CA ASP A 75 10.81 -8.21 -0.31
C ASP A 75 9.71 -7.18 -0.56
N THR A 76 9.78 -6.46 -1.68
CA THR A 76 8.72 -5.50 -2.03
C THR A 76 7.39 -6.18 -2.29
N ILE A 77 7.37 -7.34 -2.94
CA ILE A 77 6.15 -8.16 -3.13
C ILE A 77 5.58 -8.55 -1.77
N ARG A 78 6.42 -9.06 -0.84
CA ARG A 78 5.98 -9.41 0.52
C ARG A 78 5.43 -8.19 1.28
N ALA A 79 6.05 -7.02 1.11
CA ALA A 79 5.58 -5.78 1.72
C ALA A 79 4.21 -5.37 1.15
N CYS A 80 4.00 -5.48 -0.16
CA CYS A 80 2.71 -5.25 -0.81
C CYS A 80 1.63 -6.21 -0.29
N THR A 81 1.93 -7.51 -0.17
CA THR A 81 1.01 -8.51 0.39
C THR A 81 0.59 -8.14 1.82
N ARG A 82 1.56 -7.83 2.70
CA ARG A 82 1.26 -7.43 4.08
C ARG A 82 0.42 -6.16 4.17
N LEU A 83 0.67 -5.18 3.30
CA LEU A 83 -0.11 -3.95 3.24
C LEU A 83 -1.56 -4.25 2.85
N MET A 84 -1.79 -5.12 1.86
CA MET A 84 -3.14 -5.55 1.49
C MET A 84 -3.84 -6.30 2.62
N ASP A 85 -3.15 -7.23 3.32
CA ASP A 85 -3.72 -7.96 4.46
C ASP A 85 -4.18 -7.02 5.58
N GLN A 86 -3.40 -5.97 5.87
CA GLN A 86 -3.78 -4.96 6.86
C GLN A 86 -4.98 -4.11 6.40
N ILE A 87 -5.04 -3.78 5.11
CA ILE A 87 -6.20 -3.06 4.55
C ILE A 87 -7.46 -3.91 4.68
N ASP A 88 -7.39 -5.21 4.37
CA ASP A 88 -8.51 -6.14 4.49
C ASP A 88 -8.96 -6.33 5.94
N ASP A 89 -8.01 -6.41 6.89
CA ASP A 89 -8.33 -6.48 8.32
C ASP A 89 -9.10 -5.23 8.78
N ILE A 90 -8.69 -4.03 8.35
CA ILE A 90 -9.42 -2.79 8.65
C ILE A 90 -10.80 -2.80 7.98
N LEU A 91 -10.89 -3.17 6.70
CA LEU A 91 -12.15 -3.25 5.97
C LEU A 91 -13.14 -4.23 6.61
N SER A 92 -12.67 -5.32 7.22
CA SER A 92 -13.53 -6.31 7.88
C SER A 92 -14.21 -5.81 9.16
N ARG A 93 -13.72 -4.69 9.71
CA ARG A 93 -14.15 -4.10 10.99
C ARG A 93 -14.97 -2.81 10.82
N LEU A 94 -15.17 -2.36 9.56
CA LEU A 94 -15.94 -1.18 9.17
C LEU A 94 -17.32 -1.59 8.66
#